data_AF-A0A6A7MUZ6-F1
#
_entry.id   AF-A0A6A7MUZ6-F1
#
_cell.length_a   1.000
_cell.length_b   1.000
_cell.length_c   1.000
_cell.angle_alpha   90.00
_cell.angle_beta   90.00
_cell.angle_gamma   90.00
#
_symmetry.space_group_name_H-M   'P 1'
#
loop_
_entity.id
_entity.type
_entity.pdbx_description
1 polymer ?
#
loop_
_entity_poly.entity_id
_entity_poly.type
_entity_poly.pdbx_seq_one_letter_code
_entity_poly.pdbx_strand_id
1 'polypeptide(L)'
;MKTVFAVARLVPMVAAAAVCGTLMNTASADTLSLTGASVYDINSAGVYVGNGWDTSGSDAAANLYLLTTPNDASSFINGGNGPATSLNQNLSTPGTYTFYFRADGGGFNWPTSSAGLNLFFNGSNNTPGVSAYVPFNAVHPTVAAYGNNSLGINGGDVQAANSLSFSVGNTTLTLSNFTLFDYANPAVPNAVPDLVGFYDNTPNHLADYSGSFTVNVSAVPEPGQWAMMVGGIGLLAATRRRRKQAGK
;
A
#
# COMPACT_ATOMS: atom_id res chain seq x y z
N MET A 1 10.58 -65.63 71.22
CA MET A 1 9.73 -64.44 70.98
C MET A 1 10.37 -63.58 69.89
N LYS A 2 9.54 -63.06 68.97
CA LYS A 2 9.80 -62.10 67.87
C LYS A 2 10.14 -62.69 66.48
N THR A 3 9.05 -63.06 65.80
CA THR A 3 8.79 -62.94 64.37
C THR A 3 9.02 -61.50 63.87
N VAL A 4 9.59 -61.32 62.69
CA VAL A 4 9.39 -60.09 61.87
C VAL A 4 9.26 -60.47 60.39
N PHE A 5 8.14 -60.05 59.82
CA PHE A 5 7.71 -60.17 58.43
C PHE A 5 8.50 -59.23 57.50
N ALA A 6 8.81 -59.69 56.29
CA ALA A 6 9.25 -58.86 55.18
C ALA A 6 8.03 -58.27 54.46
N VAL A 7 8.01 -56.95 54.26
CA VAL A 7 7.02 -56.24 53.43
C VAL A 7 7.76 -55.65 52.22
N ALA A 8 7.39 -56.13 51.03
CA ALA A 8 7.85 -55.59 49.75
C ALA A 8 7.20 -54.22 49.48
N ARG A 9 8.00 -53.23 49.09
CA ARG A 9 7.52 -51.92 48.61
C ARG A 9 7.33 -51.97 47.09
N LEU A 10 6.10 -51.76 46.63
CA LEU A 10 5.79 -51.37 45.25
C LEU A 10 6.19 -49.91 45.04
N VAL A 11 6.87 -49.63 43.92
CA VAL A 11 7.13 -48.28 43.41
C VAL A 11 6.12 -48.00 42.28
N PRO A 12 5.34 -46.90 42.31
CA PRO A 12 4.57 -46.48 41.15
C PRO A 12 5.44 -45.65 40.18
N MET A 13 5.43 -46.06 38.92
CA MET A 13 6.07 -45.40 37.79
C MET A 13 5.16 -44.26 37.31
N VAL A 14 5.58 -43.00 37.51
CA VAL A 14 4.84 -41.82 37.03
C VAL A 14 5.13 -41.64 35.54
N ALA A 15 4.10 -41.81 34.71
CA ALA A 15 4.14 -41.49 33.29
C ALA A 15 3.96 -39.97 33.10
N ALA A 16 5.00 -39.28 32.62
CA ALA A 16 4.91 -37.88 32.22
C ALA A 16 4.31 -37.79 30.80
N ALA A 17 3.06 -37.35 30.70
CA ALA A 17 2.45 -36.98 29.43
C ALA A 17 2.93 -35.58 29.02
N ALA A 18 3.74 -35.50 27.96
CA ALA A 18 4.15 -34.23 27.36
C ALA A 18 2.96 -33.65 26.57
N VAL A 19 2.31 -32.65 27.15
CA VAL A 19 1.34 -31.81 26.44
C VAL A 19 2.11 -30.89 25.50
N CYS A 20 2.14 -31.25 24.22
CA CYS A 20 2.69 -30.42 23.16
C CYS A 20 1.68 -29.29 22.86
N GLY A 21 1.78 -28.20 23.61
CA GLY A 21 0.96 -27.00 23.40
C GLY A 21 1.36 -26.33 22.09
N THR A 22 0.46 -26.37 21.11
CA THR A 22 0.54 -25.51 19.92
C THR A 22 0.39 -24.06 20.37
N LEU A 23 1.52 -23.33 20.45
CA LEU A 23 1.53 -21.88 20.46
C LEU A 23 0.97 -21.41 19.11
N MET A 24 -0.34 -21.23 19.02
CA MET A 24 -0.95 -20.49 17.93
C MET A 24 -0.55 -19.04 18.12
N ASN A 25 0.54 -18.65 17.47
CA ASN A 25 0.94 -17.26 17.34
C ASN A 25 -0.16 -16.59 16.51
N THR A 26 -1.09 -15.86 17.15
CA THR A 26 -2.01 -14.98 16.44
C THR A 26 -1.17 -13.83 15.88
N ALA A 27 -0.60 -14.01 14.70
CA ALA A 27 0.00 -12.92 13.96
C ALA A 27 -1.11 -11.89 13.72
N SER A 28 -0.98 -10.72 14.34
CA SER A 28 -1.80 -9.57 13.94
C SER A 28 -1.46 -9.31 12.48
N ALA A 29 -2.45 -9.40 11.58
CA ALA A 29 -2.24 -8.99 10.21
C ALA A 29 -1.94 -7.49 10.23
N ASP A 30 -0.73 -7.10 9.82
CA ASP A 30 -0.41 -5.69 9.67
C ASP A 30 -1.35 -5.08 8.63
N THR A 31 -2.11 -4.07 9.03
CA THR A 31 -3.03 -3.36 8.15
C THR A 31 -2.22 -2.60 7.10
N LEU A 32 -2.58 -2.75 5.82
CA LEU A 32 -2.13 -1.88 4.75
C LEU A 32 -3.18 -0.77 4.56
N SER A 33 -2.83 0.46 4.90
CA SER A 33 -3.68 1.64 4.71
C SER A 33 -2.92 2.70 3.92
N LEU A 34 -3.53 3.24 2.86
CA LEU A 34 -3.05 4.44 2.18
C LEU A 34 -3.46 5.65 3.02
N THR A 35 -2.45 6.32 3.58
CA THR A 35 -2.63 7.44 4.52
C THR A 35 -2.27 8.79 3.91
N GLY A 36 -1.60 8.81 2.76
CA GLY A 36 -1.45 10.02 1.98
C GLY A 36 -0.87 9.81 0.60
N ALA A 37 -0.93 10.85 -0.21
CA ALA A 37 -0.35 10.90 -1.53
C ALA A 37 0.14 12.31 -1.86
N SER A 38 1.13 12.41 -2.73
CA SER A 38 1.49 13.68 -3.36
C SER A 38 1.77 13.47 -4.85
N VAL A 39 1.43 14.48 -5.65
CA VAL A 39 1.79 14.55 -7.07
C VAL A 39 2.59 15.83 -7.30
N TYR A 40 3.65 15.73 -8.08
CA TYR A 40 4.62 16.82 -8.18
C TYR A 40 5.30 16.84 -9.54
N ASP A 41 5.89 17.98 -9.87
CA ASP A 41 6.48 18.22 -11.17
C ASP A 41 7.93 17.75 -11.26
N ILE A 42 8.31 17.17 -12.41
CA ILE A 42 9.66 16.67 -12.63
C ILE A 42 10.16 17.21 -13.97
N ASN A 43 11.25 17.97 -13.93
CA ASN A 43 11.83 18.55 -15.13
C ASN A 43 12.50 17.48 -16.03
N SER A 44 12.96 17.90 -17.20
CA SER A 44 13.59 17.01 -18.19
C SER A 44 14.90 16.38 -17.71
N ALA A 45 15.52 16.90 -16.65
CA ALA A 45 16.69 16.32 -16.00
C ALA A 45 16.33 15.26 -14.94
N GLY A 46 15.03 14.97 -14.74
CA GLY A 46 14.57 14.02 -13.73
C GLY A 46 14.62 14.58 -12.32
N VAL A 47 14.54 15.90 -12.15
CA VAL A 47 14.62 16.59 -10.86
C VAL A 47 13.27 17.21 -10.52
N TYR A 48 12.81 16.99 -9.29
CA TYR A 48 11.68 17.70 -8.69
C TYR A 48 12.00 19.19 -8.54
N VAL A 49 11.07 20.07 -8.95
CA VAL A 49 11.34 21.53 -9.00
C VAL A 49 10.49 22.37 -8.06
N GLY A 50 9.78 21.74 -7.12
CA GLY A 50 9.13 22.46 -6.02
C GLY A 50 7.62 22.68 -6.17
N ASN A 51 6.98 22.20 -7.24
CA ASN A 51 5.52 22.35 -7.39
C ASN A 51 4.82 21.00 -7.24
N GLY A 52 3.65 21.04 -6.60
CA GLY A 52 2.80 19.86 -6.50
C GLY A 52 1.60 20.06 -5.58
N TRP A 53 0.88 18.97 -5.39
CA TRP A 53 -0.30 18.87 -4.56
C TRP A 53 -0.16 17.66 -3.66
N ASP A 54 -0.69 17.75 -2.44
CA ASP A 54 -0.62 16.66 -1.48
C ASP A 54 -1.89 16.50 -0.64
N THR A 55 -1.97 15.42 0.13
CA THR A 55 -3.15 15.11 0.95
C THR A 55 -2.97 15.46 2.43
N SER A 56 -2.10 16.41 2.79
CA SER A 56 -1.85 16.75 4.19
C SER A 56 -2.89 17.73 4.74
N GLY A 57 -3.19 18.76 3.93
CA GLY A 57 -3.98 19.91 4.33
C GLY A 57 -3.25 20.81 5.33
N SER A 58 -3.42 22.13 5.16
CA SER A 58 -2.85 23.15 6.07
C SER A 58 -1.33 23.30 6.04
N ASP A 59 -0.68 22.89 4.96
CA ASP A 59 0.71 23.24 4.66
C ASP A 59 0.78 24.29 3.53
N ALA A 60 1.98 24.47 2.95
CA ALA A 60 2.19 25.41 1.85
C ALA A 60 1.82 24.83 0.47
N ALA A 61 1.50 23.53 0.38
CA ALA A 61 1.09 22.89 -0.86
C ALA A 61 -0.42 23.05 -1.09
N ALA A 62 -0.83 22.98 -2.35
CA ALA A 62 -2.25 22.85 -2.68
C ALA A 62 -2.72 21.42 -2.38
N ASN A 63 -4.02 21.26 -2.16
CA ASN A 63 -4.57 19.94 -1.83
C ASN A 63 -4.75 19.07 -3.08
N LEU A 64 -4.41 17.80 -2.94
CA LEU A 64 -4.69 16.72 -3.88
C LEU A 64 -5.97 16.00 -3.43
N TYR A 65 -6.95 15.91 -4.31
CA TYR A 65 -8.24 15.27 -3.99
C TYR A 65 -8.36 13.95 -4.71
N LEU A 66 -8.60 12.87 -3.97
CA LEU A 66 -8.79 11.54 -4.54
C LEU A 66 -10.28 11.19 -4.62
N LEU A 67 -10.62 10.40 -5.63
CA LEU A 67 -11.96 9.96 -5.97
C LEU A 67 -11.96 8.46 -6.27
N THR A 68 -13.08 7.79 -6.00
CA THR A 68 -13.31 6.39 -6.40
C THR A 68 -13.96 6.26 -7.78
N THR A 69 -14.63 7.31 -8.25
CA THR A 69 -15.27 7.37 -9.56
C THR A 69 -14.76 8.59 -10.34
N PRO A 70 -14.41 8.46 -11.63
CA PRO A 70 -13.90 9.59 -12.40
C PRO A 70 -14.98 10.67 -12.55
N ASN A 71 -14.60 11.93 -12.31
CA ASN A 71 -15.44 13.13 -12.47
C ASN A 71 -16.67 13.19 -11.53
N ASP A 72 -16.74 12.38 -10.47
CA ASP A 72 -17.89 12.37 -9.56
C ASP A 72 -17.55 12.99 -8.21
N ALA A 73 -17.97 14.24 -7.99
CA ALA A 73 -17.76 14.97 -6.74
C ALA A 73 -18.36 14.28 -5.51
N SER A 74 -19.33 13.37 -5.66
CA SER A 74 -19.86 12.60 -4.53
C SER A 74 -18.93 11.46 -4.08
N SER A 75 -17.92 11.13 -4.89
CA SER A 75 -17.01 10.01 -4.70
C SER A 75 -15.66 10.40 -4.09
N PHE A 76 -15.50 11.65 -3.65
CA PHE A 76 -14.31 12.13 -2.93
C PHE A 76 -14.04 11.29 -1.69
N ILE A 77 -12.78 10.90 -1.51
CA ILE A 77 -12.33 10.14 -0.33
C ILE A 77 -11.52 10.98 0.67
N ASN A 78 -11.26 12.24 0.32
CA ASN A 78 -10.74 13.29 1.20
C ASN A 78 -11.39 14.64 0.88
N GLY A 79 -11.25 15.59 1.80
CA GLY A 79 -11.84 16.93 1.73
C GLY A 79 -10.81 18.05 1.75
N GLY A 80 -11.31 19.30 1.75
CA GLY A 80 -10.47 20.49 1.89
C GLY A 80 -9.71 20.58 3.20
N ASN A 81 -8.94 21.66 3.39
CA ASN A 81 -8.11 21.90 4.57
C ASN A 81 -8.88 21.62 5.87
N GLY A 82 -8.41 20.62 6.61
CA GLY A 82 -8.98 20.22 7.89
C GLY A 82 -8.81 18.73 8.18
N PRO A 83 -9.55 18.19 9.16
CA PRO A 83 -9.42 16.79 9.56
C PRO A 83 -9.73 15.76 8.46
N ALA A 84 -10.39 16.20 7.38
CA ALA A 84 -10.77 15.34 6.27
C ALA A 84 -9.76 15.34 5.11
N THR A 85 -8.67 16.13 5.17
CA THR A 85 -7.71 16.21 4.05
C THR A 85 -6.87 14.94 3.88
N SER A 86 -6.49 14.33 5.00
CA SER A 86 -5.71 13.10 5.03
C SER A 86 -6.50 11.89 4.55
N LEU A 87 -5.81 10.94 3.90
CA LEU A 87 -6.40 9.67 3.49
C LEU A 87 -6.42 8.67 4.64
N ASN A 88 -7.36 7.73 4.58
CA ASN A 88 -7.38 6.53 5.41
C ASN A 88 -8.04 5.37 4.68
N GLN A 89 -7.47 4.98 3.54
CA GLN A 89 -8.02 3.92 2.69
C GLN A 89 -7.44 2.57 3.07
N ASN A 90 -8.28 1.67 3.57
CA ASN A 90 -7.87 0.31 3.87
C ASN A 90 -7.68 -0.51 2.58
N LEU A 91 -6.45 -0.94 2.35
CA LEU A 91 -6.01 -1.74 1.21
C LEU A 91 -5.57 -3.15 1.65
N SER A 92 -5.96 -3.62 2.83
CA SER A 92 -5.52 -4.91 3.38
C SER A 92 -6.14 -6.12 2.67
N THR A 93 -7.21 -5.90 1.90
CA THR A 93 -7.84 -6.99 1.13
C THR A 93 -7.15 -7.11 -0.23
N PRO A 94 -6.72 -8.30 -0.66
CA PRO A 94 -6.21 -8.50 -2.01
C PRO A 94 -7.22 -8.06 -3.08
N GLY A 95 -6.75 -7.35 -4.09
CA GLY A 95 -7.59 -6.77 -5.12
C GLY A 95 -6.89 -5.67 -5.91
N THR A 96 -7.59 -5.14 -6.90
CA THR A 96 -7.15 -3.99 -7.69
C THR A 96 -7.93 -2.76 -7.25
N TYR A 97 -7.21 -1.70 -6.89
CA TYR A 97 -7.78 -0.43 -6.46
C TYR A 97 -7.34 0.65 -7.44
N THR A 98 -8.31 1.36 -8.02
CA THR A 98 -8.03 2.52 -8.87
C THR A 98 -8.54 3.76 -8.18
N PHE A 99 -7.67 4.73 -8.05
CA PHE A 99 -8.00 6.06 -7.53
C PHE A 99 -7.87 7.04 -8.68
N TYR A 100 -8.86 7.91 -8.80
CA TYR A 100 -8.78 9.10 -9.63
C TYR A 100 -8.39 10.26 -8.75
N PHE A 101 -7.83 11.31 -9.32
CA PHE A 101 -7.52 12.49 -8.54
C PHE A 101 -7.71 13.78 -9.32
N ARG A 102 -7.95 14.86 -8.58
CA ARG A 102 -8.09 16.24 -9.03
C ARG A 102 -7.12 17.14 -8.28
N ALA A 103 -6.60 18.11 -8.99
CA ALA A 103 -5.72 19.13 -8.47
C ALA A 103 -6.07 20.45 -9.17
N ASP A 104 -6.29 21.51 -8.39
CA ASP A 104 -6.67 22.81 -8.94
C ASP A 104 -5.66 23.31 -9.98
N GLY A 105 -6.15 23.71 -11.16
CA GLY A 105 -5.32 24.28 -12.22
C GLY A 105 -4.95 25.74 -12.02
N GLY A 106 -5.69 26.46 -11.16
CA GLY A 106 -5.49 27.87 -10.87
C GLY A 106 -4.24 28.19 -10.06
N GLY A 107 -3.79 27.23 -9.26
CA GLY A 107 -2.69 27.41 -8.33
C GLY A 107 -1.29 27.37 -8.93
N PHE A 108 -1.09 26.55 -9.96
CA PHE A 108 0.23 26.28 -10.51
C PHE A 108 0.15 25.97 -12.01
N ASN A 109 0.92 26.69 -12.83
CA ASN A 109 1.18 26.27 -14.21
C ASN A 109 2.20 25.13 -14.16
N TRP A 110 1.78 23.90 -14.48
CA TRP A 110 2.65 22.73 -14.54
C TRP A 110 3.67 22.89 -15.67
N PRO A 111 4.93 23.27 -15.40
CA PRO A 111 5.83 23.74 -16.44
C PRO A 111 6.76 22.64 -16.99
N THR A 112 6.54 21.38 -16.57
CA THR A 112 7.53 20.31 -16.74
C THR A 112 7.04 19.15 -17.62
N SER A 113 8.00 18.35 -18.07
CA SER A 113 7.78 17.23 -18.99
C SER A 113 7.21 15.97 -18.33
N SER A 114 7.30 15.86 -17.01
CA SER A 114 6.99 14.64 -16.27
C SER A 114 6.24 14.94 -14.98
N ALA A 115 5.47 13.94 -14.54
CA ALA A 115 4.77 13.96 -13.27
C ALA A 115 5.32 12.87 -12.36
N GLY A 116 5.50 13.21 -11.08
CA GLY A 116 5.85 12.31 -10.01
C GLY A 116 4.64 11.99 -9.12
N LEU A 117 4.71 10.84 -8.46
CA LEU A 117 3.74 10.35 -7.49
C LEU A 117 4.48 9.78 -6.29
N ASN A 118 4.08 10.15 -5.09
CA ASN A 118 4.44 9.44 -3.85
C ASN A 118 3.17 8.91 -3.19
N LEU A 119 3.24 7.68 -2.67
CA LEU A 119 2.19 7.07 -1.85
C LEU A 119 2.75 6.75 -0.46
N PHE A 120 2.03 7.21 0.56
CA PHE A 120 2.38 7.08 1.98
C PHE A 120 1.41 6.11 2.65
N PHE A 121 1.96 5.20 3.45
CA PHE A 121 1.19 4.11 4.05
C PHE A 121 1.33 4.10 5.56
N ASN A 122 0.29 3.62 6.23
CA ASN A 122 0.29 3.30 7.66
C ASN A 122 0.74 4.46 8.57
N GLY A 123 0.47 5.71 8.17
CA GLY A 123 0.81 6.92 8.92
C GLY A 123 2.28 7.35 8.79
N SER A 124 3.06 6.69 7.94
CA SER A 124 4.43 7.09 7.64
C SER A 124 4.43 8.26 6.65
N ASN A 125 4.34 9.48 7.17
CA ASN A 125 4.17 10.69 6.34
C ASN A 125 5.49 11.27 5.80
N ASN A 126 6.65 10.82 6.29
CA ASN A 126 7.96 11.30 5.86
C ASN A 126 8.72 10.31 4.95
N THR A 127 8.19 9.10 4.79
CA THR A 127 8.85 8.04 4.03
C THR A 127 7.81 7.40 3.11
N PRO A 128 7.78 7.75 1.81
CA PRO A 128 6.87 7.12 0.87
C PRO A 128 7.19 5.63 0.76
N GLY A 129 6.15 4.80 0.62
CA GLY A 129 6.32 3.36 0.37
C GLY A 129 6.43 3.05 -1.13
N VAL A 130 5.84 3.89 -1.96
CA VAL A 130 5.90 3.82 -3.43
C VAL A 130 6.18 5.21 -3.98
N SER A 131 7.09 5.29 -4.94
CA SER A 131 7.38 6.51 -5.67
C SER A 131 7.60 6.22 -7.14
N ALA A 132 6.89 6.96 -7.99
CA ALA A 132 6.87 6.73 -9.42
C ALA A 132 6.89 8.03 -10.21
N TYR A 133 7.22 7.94 -11.49
CA TYR A 133 7.04 9.03 -12.43
C TYR A 133 6.61 8.55 -13.80
N VAL A 134 5.98 9.45 -14.56
CA VAL A 134 5.52 9.26 -15.94
C VAL A 134 5.69 10.55 -16.74
N PRO A 135 5.78 10.49 -18.08
CA PRO A 135 5.62 11.67 -18.92
C PRO A 135 4.25 12.32 -18.67
N PHE A 136 4.25 13.64 -18.58
CA PHE A 136 3.03 14.43 -18.42
C PHE A 136 2.20 14.39 -19.72
N ASN A 137 0.87 14.40 -19.61
CA ASN A 137 -0.07 14.33 -20.75
C ASN A 137 0.05 13.07 -21.62
N ALA A 138 0.66 11.99 -21.11
CA ALA A 138 0.76 10.74 -21.86
C ALA A 138 -0.45 9.83 -21.61
N VAL A 139 -1.04 9.32 -22.70
CA VAL A 139 -2.11 8.31 -22.66
C VAL A 139 -1.45 6.93 -22.59
N HIS A 140 -1.56 6.25 -21.44
CA HIS A 140 -0.89 4.97 -21.14
C HIS A 140 0.65 5.03 -21.05
N PRO A 141 1.22 5.88 -20.18
CA PRO A 141 2.65 5.91 -19.96
C PRO A 141 3.13 4.61 -19.30
N THR A 142 4.37 4.22 -19.59
CA THR A 142 5.06 3.22 -18.77
C THR A 142 5.47 3.87 -17.46
N VAL A 143 4.99 3.32 -16.35
CA VAL A 143 5.33 3.79 -15.00
C VAL A 143 6.75 3.36 -14.65
N ALA A 144 7.57 4.30 -14.19
CA ALA A 144 8.93 4.03 -13.73
C ALA A 144 9.10 4.42 -12.27
N ALA A 145 9.95 3.70 -11.53
CA ALA A 145 10.29 4.06 -10.15
C ALA A 145 11.04 5.39 -10.11
N TYR A 146 10.73 6.23 -9.12
CA TYR A 146 11.42 7.50 -8.90
C TYR A 146 12.18 7.47 -7.57
N GLY A 147 13.45 7.89 -7.59
CA GLY A 147 14.36 7.77 -6.46
C GLY A 147 15.13 9.04 -6.10
N ASN A 148 14.76 10.20 -6.66
CA ASN A 148 15.36 11.47 -6.29
C ASN A 148 14.53 12.16 -5.19
N ASN A 149 14.96 13.35 -4.78
CA ASN A 149 14.17 14.22 -3.91
C ASN A 149 12.79 14.52 -4.55
N SER A 150 11.77 14.64 -3.72
CA SER A 150 10.36 14.71 -4.13
C SER A 150 9.49 15.46 -3.13
N LEU A 151 8.23 15.76 -3.48
CA LEU A 151 7.27 16.38 -2.57
C LEU A 151 6.78 15.39 -1.50
N GLY A 152 6.91 15.75 -0.23
CA GLY A 152 6.30 15.05 0.91
C GLY A 152 4.81 15.34 1.05
N ILE A 153 4.23 14.92 2.19
CA ILE A 153 2.87 15.30 2.63
C ILE A 153 2.92 16.08 3.95
N ASN A 154 3.99 16.83 4.17
CA ASN A 154 4.20 17.64 5.38
C ASN A 154 4.75 19.04 5.00
N GLY A 155 4.45 19.51 3.77
CA GLY A 155 4.93 20.79 3.24
C GLY A 155 6.43 20.86 2.94
N GLY A 156 7.13 19.73 2.91
CA GLY A 156 8.57 19.67 2.70
C GLY A 156 9.00 18.54 1.79
N ASP A 157 10.28 18.56 1.44
CA ASP A 157 10.86 17.58 0.54
C ASP A 157 11.14 16.25 1.26
N VAL A 158 10.93 15.15 0.55
CA VAL A 158 11.25 13.79 1.01
C VAL A 158 12.02 13.02 -0.04
N GLN A 159 12.85 12.09 0.43
CA GLN A 159 13.50 11.13 -0.44
C GLN A 159 12.46 10.14 -0.99
N ALA A 160 12.36 10.04 -2.31
CA ALA A 160 11.45 9.09 -2.96
C ALA A 160 11.85 7.63 -2.71
N ALA A 161 10.86 6.74 -2.72
CA ALA A 161 10.99 5.33 -2.34
C ALA A 161 11.87 4.50 -3.31
N ASN A 162 12.06 4.97 -4.55
CA ASN A 162 12.70 4.23 -5.63
C ASN A 162 12.10 2.81 -5.82
N SER A 163 10.79 2.69 -5.63
CA SER A 163 10.07 1.42 -5.72
C SER A 163 8.66 1.63 -6.23
N LEU A 164 8.19 0.69 -7.06
CA LEU A 164 6.78 0.58 -7.47
C LEU A 164 5.97 -0.35 -6.57
N SER A 165 6.61 -0.97 -5.57
CA SER A 165 5.98 -1.93 -4.67
C SER A 165 6.26 -1.61 -3.21
N PHE A 166 5.29 -1.90 -2.36
CA PHE A 166 5.38 -1.77 -0.91
C PHE A 166 4.78 -3.02 -0.26
N SER A 167 5.49 -3.58 0.72
CA SER A 167 5.05 -4.78 1.43
C SER A 167 4.91 -4.50 2.92
N VAL A 168 3.81 -4.96 3.50
CA VAL A 168 3.56 -4.93 4.94
C VAL A 168 2.93 -6.25 5.36
N GLY A 169 3.48 -6.87 6.41
CA GLY A 169 3.09 -8.22 6.82
C GLY A 169 3.08 -9.20 5.63
N ASN A 170 1.91 -9.79 5.39
CA ASN A 170 1.68 -10.76 4.30
C ASN A 170 1.02 -10.13 3.09
N THR A 171 1.14 -8.82 2.89
CA THR A 171 0.48 -8.12 1.79
C THR A 171 1.51 -7.33 1.00
N THR A 172 1.48 -7.46 -0.33
CA THR A 172 2.28 -6.64 -1.23
C THR A 172 1.37 -5.84 -2.15
N LEU A 173 1.59 -4.54 -2.13
CA LEU A 173 1.01 -3.57 -3.04
C LEU A 173 2.00 -3.31 -4.18
N THR A 174 1.51 -3.25 -5.41
CA THR A 174 2.29 -2.85 -6.60
C THR A 174 1.53 -1.83 -7.42
N LEU A 175 2.14 -0.69 -7.69
CA LEU A 175 1.64 0.33 -8.60
C LEU A 175 1.75 -0.18 -10.04
N SER A 176 0.64 -0.16 -10.76
CA SER A 176 0.52 -0.67 -12.13
C SER A 176 0.13 0.39 -13.15
N ASN A 177 -0.44 1.51 -12.68
CA ASN A 177 -0.81 2.63 -13.52
C ASN A 177 -0.60 3.94 -12.76
N PHE A 178 -0.15 4.96 -13.47
CA PHE A 178 -0.15 6.35 -13.03
C PHE A 178 -0.26 7.22 -14.29
N THR A 179 -1.19 8.18 -14.28
CA THR A 179 -1.37 9.16 -15.35
C THR A 179 -1.67 10.52 -14.76
N LEU A 180 -1.21 11.57 -15.42
CA LEU A 180 -1.56 12.95 -15.11
C LEU A 180 -1.72 13.75 -16.40
N PHE A 181 -2.78 14.54 -16.46
CA PHE A 181 -3.16 15.38 -17.58
C PHE A 181 -3.47 16.82 -17.12
N ASP A 182 -3.07 17.79 -17.93
CA ASP A 182 -3.59 19.16 -17.83
C ASP A 182 -5.02 19.27 -18.39
N TYR A 183 -5.60 20.44 -18.16
CA TYR A 183 -6.92 20.83 -18.67
C TYR A 183 -6.97 21.00 -20.19
N ALA A 184 -5.83 21.21 -20.85
CA ALA A 184 -5.74 21.46 -22.29
C ALA A 184 -5.65 20.17 -23.11
N ASN A 185 -5.22 19.08 -22.48
CA ASN A 185 -5.06 17.74 -23.04
C ASN A 185 -5.84 16.72 -22.19
N PRO A 186 -7.16 16.90 -22.00
CA PRO A 186 -7.94 15.94 -21.23
C PRO A 186 -7.95 14.60 -21.95
N ALA A 187 -7.21 13.62 -21.44
CA ALA A 187 -7.45 12.25 -21.87
C ALA A 187 -8.82 11.80 -21.35
N VAL A 188 -9.64 11.25 -22.24
CA VAL A 188 -10.91 10.62 -21.88
C VAL A 188 -10.60 9.44 -20.93
N PRO A 189 -11.30 9.32 -19.79
CA PRO A 189 -12.60 9.91 -19.46
C PRO A 189 -12.57 11.21 -18.63
N ASN A 190 -11.40 11.83 -18.39
CA ASN A 190 -11.25 12.87 -17.36
C ASN A 190 -11.49 14.31 -17.85
N ALA A 191 -12.25 14.48 -18.94
CA ALA A 191 -12.44 15.76 -19.60
C ALA A 191 -13.21 16.78 -18.76
N VAL A 192 -12.44 17.72 -18.20
CA VAL A 192 -12.79 19.08 -17.76
C VAL A 192 -13.99 19.22 -16.79
N PRO A 193 -14.06 18.50 -15.67
CA PRO A 193 -14.82 18.99 -14.54
C PRO A 193 -13.92 19.90 -13.68
N ASP A 194 -14.38 21.13 -13.47
CA ASP A 194 -13.96 22.00 -12.36
C ASP A 194 -14.66 21.46 -11.11
N LEU A 195 -13.94 20.71 -10.28
CA LEU A 195 -14.46 20.04 -9.09
C LEU A 195 -13.85 20.56 -7.80
N VAL A 196 -12.66 21.12 -7.85
CA VAL A 196 -11.87 21.44 -6.66
C VAL A 196 -11.28 22.85 -6.75
N GLY A 197 -11.03 23.41 -5.59
CA GLY A 197 -10.27 24.63 -5.42
C GLY A 197 -8.89 24.31 -4.86
N PHE A 198 -8.09 25.36 -4.68
CA PHE A 198 -6.71 25.22 -4.20
C PHE A 198 -6.64 24.53 -2.81
N TYR A 199 -7.60 24.81 -1.93
CA TYR A 199 -7.64 24.31 -0.55
C TYR A 199 -8.98 23.68 -0.16
N ASP A 200 -9.95 23.61 -1.05
CA ASP A 200 -11.25 22.97 -0.83
C ASP A 200 -11.68 22.08 -1.99
N ASN A 201 -12.63 21.19 -1.75
CA ASN A 201 -13.22 20.33 -2.77
C ASN A 201 -14.47 20.99 -3.39
N THR A 202 -14.41 22.30 -3.63
CA THR A 202 -15.47 23.05 -4.31
C THR A 202 -14.97 23.65 -5.61
N PRO A 203 -15.78 23.63 -6.69
CA PRO A 203 -15.41 24.25 -7.95
C PRO A 203 -15.05 25.73 -7.80
N ASN A 204 -14.00 26.18 -8.48
CA ASN A 204 -13.49 27.56 -8.40
C ASN A 204 -13.48 28.31 -9.75
N HIS A 205 -14.12 27.73 -10.77
CA HIS A 205 -14.18 28.23 -12.15
C HIS A 205 -12.86 28.16 -12.92
N LEU A 206 -11.91 27.35 -12.44
CA LEU A 206 -10.66 27.03 -13.13
C LEU A 206 -10.64 25.54 -13.46
N ALA A 207 -9.97 25.18 -14.54
CA ALA A 207 -9.97 23.80 -14.99
C ALA A 207 -8.96 22.96 -14.21
N ASP A 208 -9.39 21.83 -13.68
CA ASP A 208 -8.54 20.95 -12.87
C ASP A 208 -7.52 20.16 -13.71
N TYR A 209 -6.33 19.96 -13.13
CA TYR A 209 -5.49 18.82 -13.49
C TYR A 209 -6.19 17.52 -13.08
N SER A 210 -5.96 16.48 -13.87
CA SER A 210 -6.66 15.22 -13.69
C SER A 210 -5.75 14.03 -13.88
N GLY A 211 -5.98 12.98 -13.11
CA GLY A 211 -5.22 11.77 -13.27
C GLY A 211 -5.82 10.59 -12.54
N SER A 212 -5.07 9.51 -12.59
CA SER A 212 -5.41 8.28 -11.89
C SER A 212 -4.17 7.48 -11.59
N PHE A 213 -4.29 6.61 -10.60
CA PHE A 213 -3.31 5.56 -10.35
C PHE A 213 -4.01 4.28 -9.92
N THR A 214 -3.41 3.14 -10.26
CA THR A 214 -3.95 1.82 -9.94
C THR A 214 -2.93 1.00 -9.19
N VAL A 215 -3.32 0.47 -8.04
CA VAL A 215 -2.52 -0.42 -7.22
C VAL A 215 -3.13 -1.81 -7.18
N ASN A 216 -2.27 -2.82 -7.30
CA ASN A 216 -2.63 -4.22 -7.16
C ASN A 216 -2.11 -4.74 -5.82
N VAL A 217 -3.03 -5.22 -4.99
CA VAL A 217 -2.74 -5.79 -3.69
C VAL A 217 -2.83 -7.31 -3.79
N SER A 218 -1.79 -7.99 -3.35
CA SER A 218 -1.71 -9.45 -3.34
C SER A 218 -1.29 -9.95 -1.97
N ALA A 219 -1.84 -11.10 -1.57
CA ALA A 219 -1.34 -11.82 -0.41
C ALA A 219 0.01 -12.48 -0.75
N VAL A 220 0.98 -12.31 0.13
CA VAL A 220 2.25 -13.02 0.14
C VAL A 220 2.04 -14.30 0.95
N PRO A 221 2.14 -15.50 0.33
CA PRO A 221 2.02 -16.75 1.07
C PRO A 221 3.10 -16.84 2.15
N GLU A 222 2.70 -17.13 3.39
CA GLU A 222 3.66 -17.24 4.47
C GLU A 222 4.66 -18.38 4.20
N PRO A 223 5.96 -18.21 4.51
CA PRO A 223 6.93 -19.30 4.46
C PRO A 223 6.51 -20.53 5.26
N GLY A 224 5.73 -20.34 6.34
CA GLY A 224 5.16 -21.41 7.15
C GLY A 224 4.17 -22.29 6.37
N GLN A 225 3.41 -21.74 5.43
CA GLN A 225 2.50 -22.52 4.59
C GLN A 225 3.28 -23.45 3.64
N TRP A 226 4.42 -22.98 3.13
CA TRP A 226 5.33 -23.82 2.35
C TRP A 226 5.97 -24.90 3.20
N ALA A 227 6.43 -24.57 4.41
CA ALA A 227 7.00 -25.55 5.33
C ALA A 227 5.97 -26.62 5.74
N MET A 228 4.70 -26.24 5.97
CA MET A 228 3.61 -27.16 6.28
C MET A 228 3.23 -28.02 5.06
N MET A 229 3.22 -27.45 3.86
CA MET A 229 2.95 -28.20 2.63
C MET A 229 4.05 -29.22 2.34
N VAL A 230 5.32 -28.81 2.41
CA VAL A 230 6.49 -29.68 2.23
C VAL A 230 6.54 -30.73 3.34
N GLY A 231 6.30 -30.33 4.60
CA GLY A 231 6.21 -31.23 5.74
C GLY A 231 5.10 -32.28 5.58
N GLY A 232 3.92 -31.86 5.13
CA GLY A 232 2.78 -32.74 4.84
C GLY A 232 3.08 -33.74 3.73
N ILE A 233 3.67 -33.29 2.62
CA ILE A 233 4.12 -34.17 1.54
C ILE A 233 5.17 -35.16 2.04
N GLY A 234 6.14 -34.70 2.85
CA GLY A 234 7.15 -35.55 3.46
C GLY A 234 6.56 -36.64 4.35
N LEU A 235 5.55 -36.30 5.16
CA LEU A 235 4.86 -37.25 6.04
C LEU A 235 4.06 -38.30 5.23
N LEU A 236 3.38 -37.87 4.16
CA LEU A 236 2.67 -38.76 3.24
C LEU A 236 3.62 -39.73 2.51
N ALA A 237 4.80 -39.25 2.10
CA ALA A 237 5.82 -40.10 1.50
C ALA A 237 6.38 -41.13 2.49
N ALA A 238 6.66 -40.71 3.73
CA ALA A 238 7.15 -41.60 4.79
C ALA A 238 6.13 -42.69 5.17
N THR A 239 4.86 -42.33 5.29
CA THR A 239 3.78 -43.29 5.60
C THR A 239 3.56 -44.30 4.46
N ARG A 240 3.62 -43.85 3.19
CA ARG A 240 3.56 -44.76 2.02
C ARG A 240 4.73 -45.73 1.99
N ARG A 241 5.94 -45.29 2.36
CA ARG A 241 7.15 -46.15 2.42
C ARG A 241 7.01 -47.22 3.50
N ARG A 242 6.51 -46.88 4.69
CA ARG A 242 6.28 -47.85 5.77
C ARG A 242 5.28 -48.94 5.38
N ARG A 243 4.17 -48.59 4.70
CA ARG A 243 3.19 -49.58 4.22
C ARG A 243 3.79 -50.58 3.22
N LYS A 244 4.70 -50.15 2.34
CA LYS A 244 5.40 -51.06 1.43
C LYS A 244 6.36 -52.01 2.14
N GLN A 245 6.91 -51.63 3.29
CA GLN A 245 7.83 -52.47 4.07
C GLN A 245 7.10 -53.47 4.96
N ALA A 246 5.89 -53.16 5.43
CA ALA A 246 5.09 -54.06 6.27
C ALA A 246 4.30 -55.13 5.49
N GLY A 247 4.28 -55.06 4.15
CA GLY A 247 3.66 -56.06 3.28
C GLY A 247 4.63 -57.09 2.69
N LYS A 248 5.86 -57.16 3.22
CA LYS A 248 6.85 -58.21 2.97
C LYS A 248 7.14 -58.93 4.27
#